data_AF-A0A1I3VWD5-F1
#
_entry.id   AF-A0A1I3VWD5-F1
#
_cell.length_a   1.000
_cell.length_b   1.000
_cell.length_c   1.000
_cell.angle_alpha   90.00
_cell.angle_beta   90.00
_cell.angle_gamma   90.00
#
_symmetry.space_group_name_H-M   'P 1'
#
loop_
_entity.id
_entity.type
_entity.pdbx_description
1 polymer ?
#
loop_
_entity_poly.entity_id
_entity_poly.type
_entity_poly.pdbx_seq_one_letter_code
_entity_poly.pdbx_strand_id
1 'polypeptide(L)'
;MEAIGHLKYENMHLVHAIRGSNGPELSKEIAESIAGWFNKMNIENIILTTSRSHVMKKDQVTEEELNAFLEVMQKNKINVAFFEELDDALQLGVERLNPEDILLISGAHSMDTGARKTLELLKQMYPDVNHEAINNVLSSKIIGMN
;
A
#
# COMPACT_ATOMS: atom_id res chain seq x y z
N MET A 1 6.03 -11.00 -0.58
CA MET A 1 7.14 -10.28 0.05
C MET A 1 8.48 -10.94 -0.23
N GLU A 2 8.62 -12.26 -0.02
CA GLU A 2 9.85 -13.01 -0.31
C GLU A 2 10.50 -12.70 -1.67
N ALA A 3 9.76 -12.72 -2.78
CA ALA A 3 10.30 -12.38 -4.11
C ALA A 3 10.94 -10.99 -4.20
N ILE A 4 10.37 -9.99 -3.52
CA ILE A 4 10.89 -8.61 -3.48
C ILE A 4 12.19 -8.56 -2.66
N GLY A 5 12.35 -9.43 -1.66
CA GLY A 5 13.54 -9.53 -0.82
C GLY A 5 14.82 -9.91 -1.59
N HIS A 6 14.70 -10.35 -2.84
CA HIS A 6 15.83 -10.65 -3.72
C HIS A 6 16.24 -9.47 -4.63
N LEU A 7 15.45 -8.38 -4.64
CA LEU A 7 15.78 -7.17 -5.39
C LEU A 7 16.81 -6.32 -4.62
N LYS A 8 17.60 -5.53 -5.34
CA LYS A 8 18.43 -4.48 -4.74
C LYS A 8 17.59 -3.21 -4.64
N TYR A 9 17.49 -2.66 -3.44
CA TYR A 9 16.82 -1.41 -3.13
C TYR A 9 17.40 -0.84 -1.82
N GLU A 10 17.21 0.45 -1.58
CA GLU A 10 17.66 1.11 -0.35
C GLU A 10 16.61 0.92 0.76
N ASN A 11 15.41 1.51 0.59
CA ASN A 11 14.30 1.36 1.52
C ASN A 11 13.04 0.82 0.86
N MET A 12 12.16 0.27 1.68
CA MET A 12 10.83 -0.16 1.26
C MET A 12 9.75 0.65 1.98
N HIS A 13 8.79 1.16 1.19
CA HIS A 13 7.56 1.77 1.68
C HIS A 13 6.39 0.85 1.35
N LEU A 14 5.48 0.64 2.30
CA LEU A 14 4.30 -0.19 2.11
C LEU A 14 3.04 0.65 2.22
N VAL A 15 2.23 0.68 1.15
CA VAL A 15 0.83 1.10 1.23
C VAL A 15 -0.05 -0.15 1.22
N HIS A 16 -0.88 -0.30 2.24
CA HIS A 16 -1.78 -1.44 2.38
C HIS A 16 -3.23 -1.00 2.54
N ALA A 17 -4.13 -1.54 1.72
CA ALA A 17 -5.58 -1.38 1.89
C ALA A 17 -6.20 -2.57 2.62
N ILE A 18 -6.81 -2.33 3.78
CA ILE A 18 -7.62 -3.34 4.45
C ILE A 18 -8.90 -3.56 3.64
N ARG A 19 -9.26 -4.84 3.42
CA ARG A 19 -10.54 -5.21 2.83
C ARG A 19 -11.52 -5.56 3.94
N GLY A 20 -12.64 -4.84 4.01
CA GLY A 20 -13.69 -5.13 4.97
C GLY A 20 -14.44 -6.43 4.68
N SER A 21 -15.25 -6.84 5.66
CA SER A 21 -16.10 -8.04 5.61
C SER A 21 -15.33 -9.36 5.52
N ASN A 22 -14.13 -9.41 6.07
CA ASN A 22 -13.34 -10.65 6.21
C ASN A 22 -13.11 -11.05 7.68
N GLY A 23 -13.52 -10.19 8.61
CA GLY A 23 -13.44 -10.42 10.05
C GLY A 23 -12.09 -9.96 10.64
N PRO A 24 -12.09 -9.60 11.94
CA PRO A 24 -10.90 -9.07 12.60
C PRO A 24 -9.72 -10.05 12.65
N GLU A 25 -9.97 -11.38 12.70
CA GLU A 25 -8.89 -12.36 12.74
C GLU A 25 -8.04 -12.34 11.45
N LEU A 26 -8.67 -12.21 10.26
CA LEU A 26 -7.89 -12.11 9.02
C LEU A 26 -7.08 -10.82 8.98
N SER A 27 -7.66 -9.70 9.44
CA SER A 27 -6.96 -8.42 9.52
C SER A 27 -5.71 -8.51 10.40
N LYS A 28 -5.84 -9.20 11.54
CA LYS A 28 -4.75 -9.51 12.46
C LYS A 28 -3.70 -10.44 11.83
N GLU A 29 -4.09 -11.52 11.17
CA GLU A 29 -3.16 -12.44 10.49
C GLU A 29 -2.32 -11.70 9.42
N ILE A 30 -2.95 -10.82 8.65
CA ILE A 30 -2.27 -9.97 7.65
C ILE A 30 -1.28 -9.04 8.36
N ALA A 31 -1.71 -8.39 9.44
CA ALA A 31 -0.85 -7.49 10.21
C ALA A 31 0.35 -8.24 10.82
N GLU A 32 0.16 -9.46 11.34
CA GLU A 32 1.23 -10.29 11.90
C GLU A 32 2.25 -10.70 10.82
N SER A 33 1.76 -11.04 9.62
CA SER A 33 2.60 -11.33 8.47
C SER A 33 3.45 -10.11 8.08
N ILE A 34 2.83 -8.93 7.93
CA ILE A 34 3.54 -7.68 7.60
C ILE A 34 4.57 -7.34 8.68
N ALA A 35 4.21 -7.42 9.95
CA ALA A 35 5.13 -7.17 11.06
C ALA A 35 6.34 -8.12 11.05
N GLY A 36 6.13 -9.39 10.67
CA GLY A 36 7.20 -10.38 10.51
C GLY A 36 8.18 -10.08 9.37
N TRP A 37 7.79 -9.26 8.39
CA TRP A 37 8.63 -8.81 7.28
C TRP A 37 9.26 -7.44 7.50
N PHE A 38 8.67 -6.60 8.36
CA PHE A 38 9.07 -5.20 8.59
C PHE A 38 10.59 -5.01 8.71
N ASN A 39 11.21 -5.71 9.66
CA ASN A 39 12.67 -5.62 9.87
C ASN A 39 13.49 -6.37 8.82
N LYS A 40 12.92 -7.42 8.19
CA LYS A 40 13.65 -8.26 7.23
C LYS A 40 13.84 -7.59 5.87
N MET A 41 12.97 -6.62 5.55
CA MET A 41 12.90 -5.98 4.24
C MET A 41 13.19 -4.47 4.31
N ASN A 42 13.78 -3.99 5.40
CA ASN A 42 14.03 -2.56 5.62
C ASN A 42 12.79 -1.70 5.31
N ILE A 43 11.62 -2.12 5.81
CA ILE A 43 10.39 -1.37 5.63
C ILE A 43 10.45 -0.17 6.56
N GLU A 44 10.52 1.04 6.02
CA GLU A 44 10.57 2.26 6.83
C GLU A 44 9.16 2.71 7.26
N ASN A 45 8.20 2.61 6.35
CA ASN A 45 6.88 3.19 6.52
C ASN A 45 5.80 2.18 6.16
N ILE A 46 4.86 1.96 7.09
CA ILE A 46 3.58 1.32 6.79
C ILE A 46 2.52 2.42 6.71
N ILE A 47 1.92 2.54 5.54
CA ILE A 47 0.82 3.44 5.23
C ILE A 47 -0.42 2.57 5.05
N LEU A 48 -1.43 2.79 5.87
CA LEU A 48 -2.64 1.97 5.93
C LEU A 48 -3.82 2.78 5.42
N THR A 49 -4.70 2.15 4.65
CA THR A 49 -5.96 2.76 4.23
C THR A 49 -7.15 1.81 4.29
N THR A 50 -8.34 2.34 4.56
CA THR A 50 -9.61 1.60 4.37
C THR A 50 -10.20 1.80 2.98
N SER A 51 -9.63 2.69 2.15
CA SER A 51 -10.11 3.02 0.81
C SER A 51 -11.62 3.29 0.78
N ARG A 52 -12.12 4.05 1.77
CA ARG A 52 -13.54 4.15 2.11
C ARG A 52 -14.42 4.55 0.92
N SER A 53 -13.97 5.48 0.07
CA SER A 53 -14.71 5.92 -1.11
C SER A 53 -14.63 4.95 -2.31
N HIS A 54 -13.71 3.98 -2.30
CA HIS A 54 -13.48 3.01 -3.39
C HIS A 54 -14.14 1.66 -3.16
N VAL A 55 -14.88 1.49 -2.07
CA VAL A 55 -15.53 0.23 -1.69
C VAL A 55 -17.04 0.36 -1.57
N MET A 56 -17.76 -0.71 -1.90
CA MET A 56 -19.19 -0.79 -1.61
C MET A 56 -19.43 -0.90 -0.10
N LYS A 57 -20.62 -0.52 0.38
CA LYS A 57 -20.99 -0.63 1.80
C LYS A 57 -20.73 -2.01 2.40
N LYS A 58 -20.94 -3.08 1.61
CA LYS A 58 -20.70 -4.47 2.02
C LYS A 58 -19.22 -4.84 2.15
N ASP A 59 -18.29 -4.01 1.70
CA ASP A 59 -16.85 -4.22 1.75
C ASP A 59 -16.16 -3.14 2.61
N GLN A 60 -16.94 -2.33 3.36
CA GLN A 60 -16.42 -1.34 4.30
C GLN A 60 -15.74 -2.03 5.48
N VAL A 61 -14.55 -1.55 5.81
CA VAL A 61 -13.77 -2.02 6.96
C VAL A 61 -14.48 -1.63 8.25
N THR A 62 -14.68 -2.59 9.15
CA THR A 62 -15.24 -2.33 10.47
C THR A 62 -14.19 -1.77 11.43
N GLU A 63 -14.63 -1.12 12.51
CA GLU A 63 -13.72 -0.68 13.57
C GLU A 63 -12.97 -1.86 14.20
N GLU A 64 -13.62 -3.01 14.35
CA GLU A 64 -12.99 -4.23 14.86
C GLU A 64 -11.86 -4.71 13.94
N GLU A 65 -12.08 -4.72 12.63
CA GLU A 65 -11.06 -5.11 11.63
C GLU A 65 -9.88 -4.14 11.62
N LEU A 66 -10.14 -2.83 11.69
CA LEU A 66 -9.09 -1.82 11.76
C LEU A 66 -8.28 -1.93 13.07
N ASN A 67 -8.97 -2.04 14.21
CA ASN A 67 -8.32 -2.15 15.51
C ASN A 67 -7.47 -3.42 15.61
N ALA A 68 -7.95 -4.56 15.10
CA ALA A 68 -7.20 -5.80 15.06
C ALA A 68 -5.86 -5.66 14.30
N PHE A 69 -5.84 -4.88 13.22
CA PHE A 69 -4.60 -4.58 12.49
C PHE A 69 -3.67 -3.68 13.33
N LEU A 70 -4.21 -2.58 13.85
CA LEU A 70 -3.44 -1.56 14.57
C LEU A 70 -2.85 -2.10 15.89
N GLU A 71 -3.56 -2.97 16.60
CA GLU A 71 -3.08 -3.62 17.83
C GLU A 71 -1.82 -4.46 17.58
N VAL A 72 -1.76 -5.20 16.46
CA VAL A 72 -0.58 -5.97 16.09
C VAL A 72 0.60 -5.04 15.80
N MET A 73 0.37 -3.95 15.06
CA MET A 73 1.42 -2.97 14.74
C MET A 73 1.96 -2.31 16.01
N GLN A 74 1.06 -1.88 16.90
CA GLN A 74 1.41 -1.30 18.19
C GLN A 74 2.23 -2.28 19.06
N LYS A 75 1.80 -3.55 19.15
CA LYS A 75 2.51 -4.60 19.90
C LYS A 75 3.92 -4.83 19.39
N ASN A 76 4.13 -4.67 18.08
CA ASN A 76 5.44 -4.78 17.44
C ASN A 76 6.22 -3.46 17.39
N LYS A 77 5.69 -2.38 17.98
CA LYS A 77 6.27 -1.03 17.98
C LYS A 77 6.49 -0.47 16.56
N ILE A 78 5.60 -0.82 15.65
CA ILE A 78 5.61 -0.34 14.27
C ILE A 78 4.64 0.83 14.16
N ASN A 79 5.14 1.97 13.69
CA ASN A 79 4.31 3.14 13.44
C ASN A 79 3.56 2.97 12.11
N VAL A 80 2.28 3.33 12.12
CA VAL A 80 1.41 3.26 10.95
C VAL A 80 0.84 4.64 10.67
N ALA A 81 1.00 5.12 9.43
CA ALA A 81 0.29 6.29 8.93
C ALA A 81 -1.06 5.84 8.37
N PHE A 82 -2.17 6.15 9.07
CA PHE A 82 -3.50 5.71 8.68
C PHE A 82 -4.28 6.81 7.96
N PHE A 83 -4.95 6.43 6.86
CA PHE A 83 -5.86 7.29 6.09
C PHE A 83 -7.18 6.57 5.81
N GLU A 84 -8.31 7.28 5.80
CA GLU A 84 -9.56 6.66 5.35
C GLU A 84 -9.58 6.47 3.83
N GLU A 85 -8.95 7.39 3.09
CA GLU A 85 -8.99 7.40 1.64
C GLU A 85 -7.72 6.81 1.01
N LEU A 86 -7.90 6.18 -0.15
CA LEU A 86 -6.80 5.58 -0.90
C LEU A 86 -5.85 6.65 -1.44
N ASP A 87 -6.40 7.75 -1.93
CA ASP A 87 -5.65 8.79 -2.63
C ASP A 87 -4.62 9.46 -1.70
N ASP A 88 -5.01 9.75 -0.45
CA ASP A 88 -4.10 10.32 0.56
C ASP A 88 -2.96 9.35 0.92
N ALA A 89 -3.27 8.06 1.04
CA ALA A 89 -2.28 7.03 1.34
C ALA A 89 -1.28 6.84 0.19
N LEU A 90 -1.75 6.84 -1.06
CA LEU A 90 -0.89 6.74 -2.23
C LEU A 90 -0.03 8.00 -2.40
N GLN A 91 -0.61 9.18 -2.17
CA GLN A 91 0.13 10.44 -2.21
C GLN A 91 1.28 10.41 -1.20
N LEU A 92 1.03 10.06 0.07
CA LEU A 92 2.09 9.94 1.06
C LEU A 92 3.15 8.90 0.64
N GLY A 93 2.72 7.77 0.07
CA GLY A 93 3.65 6.76 -0.43
C GLY A 93 4.61 7.30 -1.49
N VAL A 94 4.10 8.10 -2.44
CA VAL A 94 4.91 8.72 -3.50
C VAL A 94 5.77 9.87 -2.97
N GLU A 95 5.29 10.65 -2.00
CA GLU A 95 6.05 11.71 -1.32
C GLU A 95 7.28 11.19 -0.57
N ARG A 96 7.24 9.94 -0.11
CA ARG A 96 8.33 9.32 0.68
C ARG A 96 9.41 8.66 -0.16
N LEU A 97 9.17 8.43 -1.45
CA LEU A 97 10.10 7.74 -2.33
C LEU A 97 11.36 8.56 -2.62
N ASN A 98 12.52 7.91 -2.51
CA ASN A 98 13.80 8.38 -3.05
C ASN A 98 14.26 7.47 -4.20
N PRO A 99 15.30 7.86 -4.97
CA PRO A 99 15.95 6.96 -5.91
C PRO A 99 16.40 5.66 -5.22
N GLU A 100 16.23 4.54 -5.91
CA GLU A 100 16.52 3.18 -5.43
C GLU A 100 15.59 2.65 -4.32
N ASP A 101 14.55 3.39 -3.91
CA ASP A 101 13.51 2.86 -3.02
C ASP A 101 12.47 2.02 -3.77
N ILE A 102 11.75 1.16 -3.04
CA ILE A 102 10.59 0.43 -3.51
C ILE A 102 9.33 0.90 -2.79
N LEU A 103 8.29 1.27 -3.55
CA LEU A 103 6.93 1.42 -3.03
C LEU A 103 6.12 0.17 -3.39
N LEU A 104 5.76 -0.62 -2.38
CA LEU A 104 4.83 -1.74 -2.53
C LEU A 104 3.42 -1.26 -2.16
N ILE A 105 2.50 -1.39 -3.12
CA ILE A 105 1.06 -1.24 -2.88
C ILE A 105 0.43 -2.63 -2.82
N SER A 106 -0.46 -2.87 -1.85
CA SER A 106 -1.09 -4.18 -1.65
C SER A 106 -2.46 -4.06 -0.99
N GLY A 107 -3.29 -5.11 -1.07
CA GLY A 107 -4.58 -5.15 -0.38
C GLY A 107 -5.76 -5.36 -1.30
N ALA A 108 -6.89 -4.70 -0.99
CA ALA A 108 -8.18 -4.88 -1.64
C ALA A 108 -8.19 -4.53 -3.15
N HIS A 109 -9.28 -4.89 -3.84
CA HIS A 109 -9.51 -4.62 -5.27
C HIS A 109 -9.37 -3.15 -5.67
N SER A 110 -9.53 -2.20 -4.73
CA SER A 110 -9.28 -0.77 -4.96
C SER A 110 -7.85 -0.50 -5.47
N MET A 111 -6.89 -1.39 -5.17
CA MET A 111 -5.50 -1.29 -5.59
C MET A 111 -5.26 -1.42 -7.10
N ASP A 112 -6.19 -2.01 -7.86
CA ASP A 112 -6.08 -2.06 -9.32
C ASP A 112 -6.11 -0.64 -9.91
N THR A 113 -6.98 0.22 -9.35
CA THR A 113 -6.97 1.67 -9.65
C THR A 113 -5.80 2.38 -8.98
N GLY A 114 -5.37 1.88 -7.82
CA GLY A 114 -4.23 2.41 -7.07
C GLY A 114 -2.93 2.41 -7.88
N ALA A 115 -2.61 1.33 -8.59
CA ALA A 115 -1.42 1.25 -9.43
C ALA A 115 -1.35 2.37 -10.49
N ARG A 116 -2.48 2.61 -11.18
CA ARG A 116 -2.58 3.71 -12.16
C ARG A 116 -2.39 5.07 -11.48
N LYS A 117 -3.07 5.29 -10.35
CA LYS A 117 -2.99 6.56 -9.60
C LYS A 117 -1.57 6.84 -9.12
N THR A 118 -0.87 5.84 -8.58
CA THR A 118 0.53 5.97 -8.13
C THR A 118 1.46 6.41 -9.27
N LEU A 119 1.31 5.82 -10.45
CA LEU A 119 2.13 6.16 -11.62
C LEU A 119 1.84 7.57 -12.16
N GLU A 120 0.58 8.01 -12.13
CA GLU A 120 0.24 9.39 -12.48
C GLU A 120 0.73 10.40 -11.41
N LEU A 121 0.65 10.06 -10.13
CA LEU A 121 1.24 10.85 -9.04
C LEU A 121 2.75 11.01 -9.22
N LEU A 122 3.46 9.93 -9.58
CA LEU A 122 4.91 10.00 -9.87
C LEU A 122 5.22 11.01 -10.98
N LYS A 123 4.45 11.01 -12.09
CA LYS A 123 4.62 11.98 -13.18
C LYS A 123 4.34 13.41 -12.76
N GLN A 124 3.36 13.61 -11.88
CA GLN A 124 2.97 14.94 -11.38
C GLN A 124 3.99 15.51 -10.40
N MET A 125 4.50 14.67 -9.50
CA MET A 125 5.36 15.08 -8.38
C MET A 125 6.83 15.13 -8.76
N TYR A 126 7.26 14.28 -9.69
CA TYR A 126 8.65 14.19 -10.14
C TYR A 126 8.71 14.39 -11.66
N PRO A 127 8.78 15.64 -12.16
CA PRO A 127 8.71 15.92 -13.60
C PRO A 127 9.76 15.20 -14.45
N ASP A 128 10.92 14.89 -13.86
CA ASP A 128 12.07 14.28 -14.52
C ASP A 128 12.03 12.74 -14.56
N VAL A 129 10.97 12.10 -14.05
CA VAL A 129 10.82 10.64 -14.17
C VAL A 129 10.74 10.21 -15.63
N ASN A 130 11.03 8.94 -15.90
CA ASN A 130 10.90 8.40 -17.25
C ASN A 130 9.42 8.24 -17.65
N HIS A 131 8.84 9.29 -18.23
CA HIS A 131 7.44 9.31 -18.69
C HIS A 131 7.15 8.22 -19.72
N GLU A 132 8.10 7.89 -20.60
CA GLU A 132 7.92 6.83 -21.59
C GLU A 132 7.79 5.46 -20.92
N ALA A 133 8.66 5.14 -19.97
CA ALA A 133 8.58 3.90 -19.20
C ALA A 133 7.27 3.79 -18.43
N ILE A 134 6.83 4.88 -17.79
CA ILE A 134 5.54 4.92 -17.08
C ILE A 134 4.37 4.71 -18.04
N ASN A 135 4.36 5.40 -19.19
CA ASN A 135 3.29 5.27 -20.19
C ASN A 135 3.25 3.85 -20.79
N ASN A 136 4.41 3.21 -21.01
CA ASN A 136 4.48 1.82 -21.46
C ASN A 136 3.81 0.89 -20.45
N VAL A 137 4.09 1.05 -19.16
CA VAL A 137 3.45 0.28 -18.08
C VAL A 137 1.94 0.55 -18.02
N LEU A 138 1.51 1.81 -18.10
CA LEU A 138 0.09 2.20 -18.09
C LEU A 138 -0.70 1.71 -19.32
N SER A 139 -0.04 1.54 -20.45
CA SER A 139 -0.61 1.01 -21.70
C SER A 139 -0.69 -0.52 -21.72
N SER A 140 0.04 -1.19 -20.82
CA SER A 140 -0.03 -2.64 -20.68
C SER A 140 -1.39 -3.07 -20.13
N LYS A 141 -1.88 -4.25 -20.54
CA LYS A 141 -3.16 -4.81 -20.07
C LYS A 141 -3.19 -5.19 -18.58
N ILE A 142 -2.13 -4.88 -17.83
CA ILE A 142 -1.92 -5.33 -16.45
C ILE A 142 -2.54 -4.34 -15.44
N ILE A 143 -2.77 -3.07 -15.81
CA ILE A 143 -3.17 -2.02 -14.85
C ILE A 143 -4.57 -1.46 -15.15
N GLY A 144 -5.51 -1.71 -14.25
CA GLY A 144 -6.85 -1.11 -14.24
C GLY A 144 -7.77 -1.67 -15.32
N MET A 145 -7.99 -2.99 -15.31
CA MET A 145 -9.09 -3.58 -16.08
C MET A 145 -10.41 -3.10 -15.46
N ASN A 146 -11.15 -2.28 -16.22
CA ASN A 146 -12.56 -1.98 -15.94
C ASN A 146 -13.43 -3.21 -16.18
#